data_AF-A0A7S0N1J8-F1
#
_entry.id   AF-A0A7S0N1J8-F1
#
_cell.length_a   1.000
_cell.length_b   1.000
_cell.length_c   1.000
_cell.angle_alpha   90.00
_cell.angle_beta   90.00
_cell.angle_gamma   90.00
#
_symmetry.space_group_name_H-M   'P 1'
#
loop_
_entity.id
_entity.type
_entity.pdbx_description
1 polymer ?
#
loop_
_entity_poly.entity_id
_entity_poly.type
_entity_poly.pdbx_seq_one_letter_code
_entity_poly.pdbx_strand_id
1 'polypeptide(L)'
;MPSLEEPISPAPGAGARTSIESTTSESGVAPSKPPLTPATTEKHKQVLGLPIQDALTALHDATHFGICELESIWEQFSRRVVVGKRIDKATFMEEMGHAFGMADPDLLEHIFYACDETGDGTINFRHFVSCLSTIYRGNRDEIMDFWFRMYDTDRDGMLTLQEFEDMLNDVPSHVLAAKLAKQVEELGCFSGGTPENGLTYDDFQMLMDEEQVLPQFATPHQSAQSAQIEAYRDLAPPEREVLALLGKEVRLRLGEKLVTEGKASNYFYFVLEGEVKLLRNNIVLKVDGPGSFVGEAALFNDVKSVQKDGRVRFTTTASAASEQVVVVRMDIRDFYPLVLHEHLGAVAIMQRLGAAIMHRLNQMEDNLQHLLNTQDPTENTRMSRSDWDNIRKKLLHIWALRYHRIGRKGKLEISATKSVGDAAALSIAYSPGVAEPCVAIKADPAKVYDYTAKGHLVGVVTNGTAVLGLGNIGPLAAKPVMEGKAVLFKKFADIDAFDIELKQADPQKLVDTIVALEPTFGGINLEDIKAPECFFVEKECQRLMNIPVFHDDQHGTAIIAGAGLVNALELVNKNIEEVR
;
A
#
# COMPACT_ATOMS: atom_id res chain seq x y z
N MET A 1 43.51 -14.91 37.09
CA MET A 1 44.15 -13.83 37.90
C MET A 1 45.22 -13.17 37.06
N PRO A 2 45.50 -11.86 37.21
CA PRO A 2 44.68 -10.75 37.76
C PRO A 2 44.02 -9.93 36.61
N SER A 3 42.97 -9.10 36.70
CA SER A 3 42.30 -8.27 37.73
C SER A 3 42.84 -6.83 37.95
N LEU A 4 42.07 -5.83 37.47
CA LEU A 4 42.02 -4.40 37.81
C LEU A 4 40.54 -3.96 37.55
N GLU A 5 39.71 -3.63 38.53
CA GLU A 5 39.61 -2.40 39.37
C GLU A 5 38.83 -1.22 38.73
N GLU A 6 37.49 -1.28 38.87
CA GLU A 6 36.55 -0.32 39.53
C GLU A 6 36.56 1.23 39.33
N PRO A 7 35.45 1.94 39.67
CA PRO A 7 34.94 3.10 38.90
C PRO A 7 34.96 4.47 39.62
N ILE A 8 34.42 5.51 38.96
CA ILE A 8 34.31 6.90 39.47
C ILE A 8 32.84 7.35 39.61
N SER A 9 32.54 8.12 40.66
CA SER A 9 31.23 8.68 41.06
C SER A 9 31.33 10.21 41.35
N PRO A 10 30.24 10.98 41.64
CA PRO A 10 30.04 12.30 40.99
C PRO A 10 29.76 13.51 41.93
N ALA A 11 29.27 14.63 41.34
CA ALA A 11 28.72 15.87 41.96
C ALA A 11 29.75 16.85 42.60
N PRO A 12 29.41 18.12 43.01
CA PRO A 12 28.16 18.91 42.98
C PRO A 12 28.26 20.18 42.06
N GLY A 13 27.38 21.20 42.04
CA GLY A 13 26.03 21.45 42.60
C GLY A 13 25.76 22.94 43.00
N ALA A 14 24.47 23.36 43.07
CA ALA A 14 23.94 24.70 43.45
C ALA A 14 24.19 25.89 42.47
N GLY A 15 23.34 26.94 42.38
CA GLY A 15 22.08 27.23 43.10
C GLY A 15 21.29 28.41 42.49
N ALA A 16 20.07 28.66 42.99
CA ALA A 16 19.10 29.63 42.42
C ALA A 16 19.19 31.06 43.00
N ARG A 17 18.59 32.06 42.32
CA ARG A 17 18.00 33.27 42.94
C ARG A 17 17.04 34.04 42.02
N THR A 18 16.25 34.92 42.64
CA THR A 18 14.99 35.51 42.13
C THR A 18 15.05 37.04 41.93
N SER A 19 14.19 37.54 41.03
CA SER A 19 13.40 38.80 41.11
C SER A 19 14.06 40.17 41.40
N ILE A 20 13.72 41.21 40.60
CA ILE A 20 12.88 42.38 40.98
C ILE A 20 12.73 43.37 39.78
N GLU A 21 11.66 44.17 39.81
CA GLU A 21 11.14 45.10 38.78
C GLU A 21 11.80 46.50 38.79
N SER A 22 11.55 47.32 37.75
CA SER A 22 10.95 48.68 37.91
C SER A 22 10.72 49.44 36.58
N THR A 23 9.46 49.88 36.31
CA THR A 23 8.98 51.21 35.80
C THR A 23 9.79 52.03 34.76
N THR A 24 9.29 52.81 33.80
CA THR A 24 7.97 53.31 33.28
C THR A 24 8.30 54.05 31.95
N SER A 25 7.43 54.25 30.93
CA SER A 25 6.33 55.25 30.89
C SER A 25 5.47 55.17 29.59
N GLU A 26 4.38 55.95 29.60
CA GLU A 26 3.29 56.15 28.61
C GLU A 26 3.74 56.57 27.19
N SER A 27 2.96 56.59 26.09
CA SER A 27 1.49 56.75 25.92
C SER A 27 0.97 56.35 24.51
N GLY A 28 -0.32 56.00 24.37
CA GLY A 28 -1.14 56.37 23.20
C GLY A 28 -1.70 55.29 22.24
N VAL A 29 -2.96 55.51 21.82
CA VAL A 29 -3.72 54.97 20.65
C VAL A 29 -4.66 53.76 20.89
N ALA A 30 -5.79 53.79 20.16
CA ALA A 30 -7.07 53.09 20.37
C ALA A 30 -7.10 51.61 19.88
N PRO A 31 -8.16 50.82 20.17
CA PRO A 31 -8.07 49.36 20.23
C PRO A 31 -8.13 48.66 18.86
N SER A 32 -7.14 47.82 18.59
CA SER A 32 -7.24 46.72 17.62
C SER A 32 -7.77 45.45 18.31
N LYS A 33 -8.47 44.59 17.56
CA LYS A 33 -8.99 43.31 18.08
C LYS A 33 -7.84 42.40 18.52
N PRO A 34 -7.95 41.68 19.65
CA PRO A 34 -6.92 40.73 20.05
C PRO A 34 -6.83 39.55 19.06
N PRO A 35 -5.63 38.99 18.83
CA PRO A 35 -5.46 37.81 18.00
C PRO A 35 -6.09 36.57 18.66
N LEU A 36 -6.60 35.66 17.84
CA LEU A 36 -7.10 34.36 18.30
C LEU A 36 -5.96 33.55 18.93
N THR A 37 -6.06 33.26 20.22
CA THR A 37 -5.19 32.31 20.92
C THR A 37 -5.55 30.88 20.54
N PRO A 38 -4.57 29.95 20.46
CA PRO A 38 -4.82 28.55 20.16
C PRO A 38 -5.38 27.83 21.40
N ALA A 39 -6.71 27.74 21.49
CA ALA A 39 -7.40 27.19 22.66
C ALA A 39 -8.56 26.24 22.30
N THR A 40 -8.32 25.22 21.47
CA THR A 40 -9.31 24.18 21.14
C THR A 40 -8.76 22.75 20.96
N THR A 41 -7.47 22.47 21.22
CA THR A 41 -6.85 21.16 20.92
C THR A 41 -6.35 20.37 22.14
N GLU A 42 -6.94 20.56 23.32
CA GLU A 42 -6.71 19.71 24.50
C GLU A 42 -8.00 19.31 25.21
N LYS A 43 -8.73 18.36 24.62
CA LYS A 43 -9.60 17.42 25.33
C LYS A 43 -9.37 16.02 24.74
N HIS A 44 -9.52 14.97 25.55
CA HIS A 44 -9.35 13.55 25.19
C HIS A 44 -7.88 13.07 24.99
N LYS A 45 -7.06 13.09 26.05
CA LYS A 45 -5.68 12.51 26.08
C LYS A 45 -5.55 11.15 26.81
N GLN A 46 -6.64 10.43 27.07
CA GLN A 46 -6.61 9.12 27.74
C GLN A 46 -7.63 8.14 27.16
N VAL A 47 -7.22 6.88 27.00
CA VAL A 47 -8.01 5.73 26.55
C VAL A 47 -7.70 4.57 27.50
N LEU A 48 -8.71 3.81 27.96
CA LEU A 48 -8.56 2.74 28.98
C LEU A 48 -7.89 3.18 30.31
N GLY A 49 -7.81 4.48 30.59
CA GLY A 49 -7.09 5.04 31.76
C GLY A 49 -5.60 5.29 31.52
N LEU A 50 -5.07 4.91 30.35
CA LEU A 50 -3.70 5.13 29.92
C LEU A 50 -3.58 6.33 28.96
N PRO A 51 -2.38 6.88 28.73
CA PRO A 51 -2.11 7.73 27.57
C PRO A 51 -2.52 7.03 26.27
N ILE A 52 -3.04 7.80 25.32
CA ILE A 52 -3.58 7.25 24.07
C ILE A 52 -2.60 6.35 23.32
N GLN A 53 -1.32 6.71 23.26
CA GLN A 53 -0.29 5.91 22.57
C GLN A 53 -0.08 4.54 23.24
N ASP A 54 -0.06 4.50 24.57
CA ASP A 54 0.18 3.26 25.33
C ASP A 54 -1.03 2.32 25.22
N ALA A 55 -2.25 2.89 25.22
CA ALA A 55 -3.48 2.14 24.98
C ALA A 55 -3.55 1.56 23.56
N LEU A 56 -3.13 2.32 22.55
CA LEU A 56 -3.10 1.87 21.15
C LEU A 56 -2.01 0.82 20.90
N THR A 57 -0.85 0.90 21.56
CA THR A 57 0.18 -0.14 21.53
C THR A 57 -0.34 -1.43 22.17
N ALA A 58 -0.97 -1.35 23.35
CA ALA A 58 -1.56 -2.53 24.01
C ALA A 58 -2.71 -3.16 23.20
N LEU A 59 -3.42 -2.37 22.39
CA LEU A 59 -4.41 -2.88 21.43
C LEU A 59 -3.76 -3.48 20.18
N HIS A 60 -2.65 -2.93 19.70
CA HIS A 60 -1.88 -3.50 18.58
C HIS A 60 -1.28 -4.86 18.94
N ASP A 61 -0.81 -5.04 20.18
CA ASP A 61 -0.28 -6.32 20.67
C ASP A 61 -1.39 -7.36 20.90
N ALA A 62 -2.64 -6.93 21.07
CA ALA A 62 -3.80 -7.77 21.42
C ALA A 62 -4.82 -7.94 20.28
N THR A 63 -4.58 -7.37 19.10
CA THR A 63 -5.48 -7.43 17.95
C THR A 63 -4.70 -7.43 16.64
N HIS A 64 -5.32 -7.91 15.56
CA HIS A 64 -4.69 -7.98 14.23
C HIS A 64 -4.66 -6.62 13.50
N PHE A 65 -4.77 -5.50 14.23
CA PHE A 65 -4.78 -4.13 13.69
C PHE A 65 -3.48 -3.38 13.98
N GLY A 66 -3.00 -2.62 12.99
CA GLY A 66 -1.87 -1.72 13.16
C GLY A 66 -2.22 -0.48 14.00
N ILE A 67 -1.22 0.10 14.69
CA ILE A 67 -1.41 1.29 15.55
C ILE A 67 -2.18 2.43 14.84
N CYS A 68 -1.88 2.72 13.57
CA CYS A 68 -2.58 3.77 12.82
C CYS A 68 -4.01 3.38 12.37
N GLU A 69 -4.30 2.08 12.21
CA GLU A 69 -5.68 1.62 12.01
C GLU A 69 -6.48 1.84 13.30
N LEU A 70 -5.89 1.50 14.45
CA LEU A 70 -6.47 1.72 15.77
C LEU A 70 -6.69 3.21 16.07
N GLU A 71 -5.81 4.11 15.61
CA GLU A 71 -6.01 5.57 15.66
C GLU A 71 -7.24 6.01 14.84
N SER A 72 -7.41 5.47 13.63
CA SER A 72 -8.56 5.77 12.77
C SER A 72 -9.88 5.23 13.34
N ILE A 73 -9.89 3.98 13.82
CA ILE A 73 -11.05 3.35 14.47
C ILE A 73 -11.37 4.13 15.76
N TRP A 74 -10.37 4.53 16.55
CA TRP A 74 -10.55 5.37 17.73
C TRP A 74 -11.13 6.76 17.41
N GLU A 75 -10.67 7.42 16.34
CA GLU A 75 -11.21 8.72 15.94
C GLU A 75 -12.67 8.61 15.49
N GLN A 76 -13.02 7.56 14.75
CA GLN A 76 -14.39 7.30 14.32
C GLN A 76 -15.31 6.99 15.51
N PHE A 77 -14.89 6.07 16.39
CA PHE A 77 -15.56 5.73 17.64
C PHE A 77 -15.77 7.00 18.51
N SER A 78 -14.70 7.74 18.79
CA SER A 78 -14.71 8.92 19.67
C SER A 78 -15.62 10.05 19.21
N ARG A 79 -15.83 10.21 17.89
CA ARG A 79 -16.72 11.23 17.34
C ARG A 79 -18.20 10.94 17.59
N ARG A 80 -18.56 9.71 17.99
CA ARG A 80 -19.95 9.24 18.06
C ARG A 80 -20.39 8.72 19.44
N VAL A 81 -19.49 8.56 20.41
CA VAL A 81 -19.87 8.12 21.76
C VAL A 81 -20.70 9.16 22.51
N VAL A 82 -21.85 8.73 23.04
CA VAL A 82 -22.83 9.60 23.71
C VAL A 82 -22.56 9.77 25.22
N VAL A 83 -22.07 8.74 25.93
CA VAL A 83 -21.76 8.81 27.38
C VAL A 83 -20.51 8.00 27.74
N GLY A 84 -19.66 8.50 28.65
CA GLY A 84 -18.71 7.68 29.40
C GLY A 84 -17.54 7.00 28.65
N LYS A 85 -17.38 7.18 27.34
CA LYS A 85 -16.46 6.41 26.44
C LYS A 85 -16.88 4.95 26.22
N ARG A 86 -18.17 4.64 26.32
CA ARG A 86 -18.77 3.32 26.07
C ARG A 86 -19.97 3.46 25.11
N ILE A 87 -20.22 2.43 24.31
CA ILE A 87 -21.33 2.36 23.35
C ILE A 87 -22.40 1.42 23.92
N ASP A 88 -23.66 1.85 23.97
CA ASP A 88 -24.79 1.00 24.36
C ASP A 88 -25.32 0.17 23.17
N LYS A 89 -26.16 -0.83 23.45
CA LYS A 89 -26.73 -1.74 22.44
C LYS A 89 -27.37 -1.01 21.26
N ALA A 90 -28.19 0.01 21.54
CA ALA A 90 -28.88 0.78 20.49
C ALA A 90 -27.89 1.51 19.57
N THR A 91 -26.89 2.18 20.16
CA THR A 91 -25.84 2.88 19.41
C THR A 91 -24.96 1.89 18.63
N PHE A 92 -24.66 0.71 19.20
CA PHE A 92 -23.87 -0.32 18.52
C PHE A 92 -24.60 -0.88 17.29
N MET A 93 -25.89 -1.19 17.41
CA MET A 93 -26.70 -1.69 16.29
C MET A 93 -26.84 -0.65 15.17
N GLU A 94 -27.04 0.63 15.51
CA GLU A 94 -27.06 1.72 14.52
C GLU A 94 -25.72 1.86 13.78
N GLU A 95 -24.60 1.84 14.52
CA GLU A 95 -23.26 1.97 13.94
C GLU A 95 -22.85 0.75 13.11
N MET A 96 -23.07 -0.48 13.60
CA MET A 96 -22.75 -1.70 12.85
C MET A 96 -23.63 -1.85 11.61
N GLY A 97 -24.92 -1.50 11.71
CA GLY A 97 -25.83 -1.51 10.56
C GLY A 97 -25.46 -0.48 9.49
N HIS A 98 -25.14 0.77 9.88
CA HIS A 98 -24.84 1.84 8.92
C HIS A 98 -23.40 1.91 8.41
N ALA A 99 -22.40 1.59 9.25
CA ALA A 99 -20.99 1.67 8.86
C ALA A 99 -20.47 0.37 8.24
N PHE A 100 -21.00 -0.78 8.66
CA PHE A 100 -20.52 -2.10 8.23
C PHE A 100 -21.56 -2.91 7.43
N GLY A 101 -22.78 -2.39 7.22
CA GLY A 101 -23.74 -2.96 6.27
C GLY A 101 -24.38 -4.29 6.69
N MET A 102 -24.26 -4.67 7.96
CA MET A 102 -24.99 -5.79 8.54
C MET A 102 -26.47 -5.41 8.70
N ALA A 103 -27.34 -6.07 7.95
CA ALA A 103 -28.76 -5.70 7.86
C ALA A 103 -29.67 -6.51 8.80
N ASP A 104 -29.13 -7.54 9.45
CA ASP A 104 -29.87 -8.45 10.32
C ASP A 104 -29.83 -7.97 11.79
N PRO A 105 -30.98 -7.58 12.38
CA PRO A 105 -31.01 -7.08 13.76
C PRO A 105 -30.68 -8.17 14.80
N ASP A 106 -31.06 -9.42 14.53
CA ASP A 106 -30.97 -10.50 15.52
C ASP A 106 -29.51 -10.99 15.60
N LEU A 107 -28.84 -11.14 14.45
CA LEU A 107 -27.40 -11.39 14.39
C LEU A 107 -26.58 -10.24 15.01
N LEU A 108 -26.97 -8.98 14.79
CA LEU A 108 -26.32 -7.81 15.41
C LEU A 108 -26.47 -7.78 16.93
N GLU A 109 -27.59 -8.30 17.44
CA GLU A 109 -27.85 -8.46 18.86
C GLU A 109 -26.95 -9.54 19.48
N HIS A 110 -26.81 -10.71 18.84
CA HIS A 110 -25.86 -11.75 19.25
C HIS A 110 -24.39 -11.27 19.21
N ILE A 111 -23.99 -10.55 18.15
CA ILE A 111 -22.66 -9.91 18.08
C ILE A 111 -22.45 -8.93 19.24
N PHE A 112 -23.45 -8.11 19.58
CA PHE A 112 -23.35 -7.19 20.73
C PHE A 112 -23.09 -7.94 22.04
N TYR A 113 -23.82 -9.04 22.29
CA TYR A 113 -23.64 -9.85 23.49
C TYR A 113 -22.26 -10.51 23.55
N ALA A 114 -21.69 -10.98 22.43
CA ALA A 114 -20.33 -11.50 22.38
C ALA A 114 -19.26 -10.42 22.57
N CYS A 115 -19.50 -9.18 22.11
CA CYS A 115 -18.59 -8.05 22.33
C CYS A 115 -18.65 -7.48 23.77
N ASP A 116 -19.79 -7.55 24.48
CA ASP A 116 -19.90 -7.08 25.88
C ASP A 116 -19.39 -8.13 26.87
N GLU A 117 -18.09 -8.41 26.86
CA GLU A 117 -17.42 -9.36 27.79
C GLU A 117 -17.79 -9.12 29.28
N THR A 118 -18.15 -7.88 29.64
CA THR A 118 -18.53 -7.46 30.99
C THR A 118 -19.98 -7.76 31.38
N GLY A 119 -20.89 -7.91 30.42
CA GLY A 119 -22.33 -8.04 30.67
C GLY A 119 -22.93 -6.77 31.31
N ASP A 120 -22.29 -5.61 31.14
CA ASP A 120 -22.71 -4.34 31.75
C ASP A 120 -23.67 -3.54 30.86
N GLY A 121 -24.06 -4.10 29.71
CA GLY A 121 -24.93 -3.50 28.71
C GLY A 121 -24.20 -2.48 27.83
N THR A 122 -22.87 -2.39 27.91
CA THR A 122 -22.08 -1.39 27.17
C THR A 122 -20.72 -1.90 26.71
N ILE A 123 -20.38 -1.63 25.45
CA ILE A 123 -19.09 -2.00 24.86
C ILE A 123 -18.11 -0.84 25.03
N ASN A 124 -16.95 -1.10 25.64
CA ASN A 124 -15.84 -0.16 25.66
C ASN A 124 -14.95 -0.33 24.41
N PHE A 125 -14.11 0.67 24.12
CA PHE A 125 -13.30 0.67 22.90
C PHE A 125 -12.38 -0.56 22.72
N ARG A 126 -11.82 -1.12 23.80
CA ARG A 126 -11.00 -2.33 23.70
C ARG A 126 -11.83 -3.49 23.21
N HIS A 127 -12.97 -3.74 23.86
CA HIS A 127 -13.82 -4.86 23.50
C HIS A 127 -14.37 -4.67 22.07
N PHE A 128 -14.76 -3.44 21.69
CA PHE A 128 -15.19 -3.10 20.33
C PHE A 128 -14.13 -3.49 19.27
N VAL A 129 -12.88 -3.05 19.46
CA VAL A 129 -11.78 -3.35 18.53
C VAL A 129 -11.43 -4.83 18.54
N SER A 130 -11.38 -5.49 19.70
CA SER A 130 -11.14 -6.94 19.80
C SER A 130 -12.21 -7.73 19.06
N CYS A 131 -13.48 -7.33 19.20
CA CYS A 131 -14.61 -7.91 18.46
C CYS A 131 -14.43 -7.77 16.94
N LEU A 132 -14.13 -6.55 16.44
CA LEU A 132 -13.83 -6.32 15.02
C LEU A 132 -12.60 -7.11 14.54
N SER A 133 -11.57 -7.26 15.38
CA SER A 133 -10.35 -8.00 15.07
C SER A 133 -10.66 -9.47 14.82
N THR A 134 -11.50 -10.07 15.67
CA THR A 134 -11.92 -11.46 15.53
C THR A 134 -12.83 -11.66 14.32
N ILE A 135 -13.82 -10.79 14.12
CA ILE A 135 -14.79 -10.89 13.00
C ILE A 135 -14.10 -10.76 11.62
N TYR A 136 -13.13 -9.85 11.47
CA TYR A 136 -12.51 -9.56 10.16
C TYR A 136 -11.14 -10.18 9.92
N ARG A 137 -10.39 -10.51 10.98
CA ARG A 137 -8.99 -10.97 10.88
C ARG A 137 -8.68 -12.16 11.80
N GLY A 138 -9.67 -12.69 12.51
CA GLY A 138 -9.49 -13.79 13.43
C GLY A 138 -8.96 -15.06 12.74
N ASN A 139 -8.14 -15.83 13.45
CA ASN A 139 -7.81 -17.18 13.04
C ASN A 139 -8.99 -18.15 13.31
N ARG A 140 -8.86 -19.43 12.90
CA ARG A 140 -9.92 -20.44 13.06
C ARG A 140 -10.45 -20.51 14.49
N ASP A 141 -9.55 -20.59 15.45
CA ASP A 141 -9.85 -20.85 16.86
C ASP A 141 -10.49 -19.60 17.49
N GLU A 142 -10.00 -18.40 17.15
CA GLU A 142 -10.58 -17.12 17.54
C GLU A 142 -12.02 -16.93 17.00
N ILE A 143 -12.27 -17.36 15.76
CA ILE A 143 -13.61 -17.28 15.13
C ILE A 143 -14.57 -18.29 15.78
N MET A 144 -14.11 -19.50 16.12
CA MET A 144 -14.92 -20.52 16.79
C MET A 144 -15.32 -20.10 18.21
N ASP A 145 -14.37 -19.64 19.02
CA ASP A 145 -14.63 -19.06 20.35
C ASP A 145 -15.66 -17.92 20.29
N PHE A 146 -15.49 -17.02 19.34
CA PHE A 146 -16.40 -15.88 19.20
C PHE A 146 -17.80 -16.28 18.70
N TRP A 147 -17.93 -17.30 17.84
CA TRP A 147 -19.24 -17.87 17.47
C TRP A 147 -19.93 -18.53 18.66
N PHE A 148 -19.23 -19.31 19.47
CA PHE A 148 -19.81 -19.91 20.67
C PHE A 148 -20.36 -18.82 21.61
N ARG A 149 -19.57 -17.78 21.88
CA ARG A 149 -19.95 -16.64 22.74
C ARG A 149 -21.06 -15.73 22.19
N MET A 150 -21.47 -15.90 20.94
CA MET A 150 -22.62 -15.16 20.37
C MET A 150 -23.96 -15.76 20.78
N TYR A 151 -24.00 -17.08 20.95
CA TYR A 151 -25.24 -17.81 21.26
C TYR A 151 -25.26 -18.35 22.69
N ASP A 152 -24.13 -18.39 23.41
CA ASP A 152 -24.10 -18.56 24.88
C ASP A 152 -24.60 -17.26 25.54
N THR A 153 -25.92 -17.13 25.68
CA THR A 153 -26.57 -15.87 26.07
C THR A 153 -26.56 -15.63 27.57
N ASP A 154 -26.58 -16.69 28.38
CA ASP A 154 -26.52 -16.61 29.85
C ASP A 154 -25.10 -16.76 30.44
N ARG A 155 -24.13 -17.19 29.62
CA ARG A 155 -22.70 -17.30 29.92
C ARG A 155 -22.37 -18.38 30.94
N ASP A 156 -23.14 -19.47 30.96
CA ASP A 156 -22.82 -20.66 31.74
C ASP A 156 -21.70 -21.51 31.11
N GLY A 157 -21.36 -21.25 29.84
CA GLY A 157 -20.32 -21.97 29.08
C GLY A 157 -20.84 -23.18 28.30
N MET A 158 -22.16 -23.30 28.12
CA MET A 158 -22.81 -24.32 27.32
C MET A 158 -23.89 -23.70 26.41
N LEU A 159 -24.03 -24.19 25.18
CA LEU A 159 -25.19 -23.82 24.36
C LEU A 159 -26.37 -24.72 24.71
N THR A 160 -27.49 -24.13 25.10
CA THR A 160 -28.77 -24.86 25.24
C THR A 160 -29.31 -25.28 23.87
N LEU A 161 -30.30 -26.17 23.84
CA LEU A 161 -30.96 -26.58 22.59
C LEU A 161 -31.54 -25.37 21.83
N GLN A 162 -32.09 -24.39 22.55
CA GLN A 162 -32.68 -23.20 21.94
C GLN A 162 -31.61 -22.31 21.30
N GLU A 163 -30.52 -22.03 22.02
CA GLU A 163 -29.40 -21.23 21.52
C GLU A 163 -28.69 -21.90 20.34
N PHE A 164 -28.59 -23.23 20.36
CA PHE A 164 -28.06 -23.99 19.24
C PHE A 164 -29.03 -23.97 18.03
N GLU A 165 -30.34 -24.07 18.23
CA GLU A 165 -31.34 -23.90 17.15
C GLU A 165 -31.28 -22.48 16.56
N ASP A 166 -31.13 -21.45 17.38
CA ASP A 166 -30.99 -20.06 16.95
C ASP A 166 -29.68 -19.86 16.16
N MET A 167 -28.56 -20.44 16.61
CA MET A 167 -27.32 -20.50 15.83
C MET A 167 -27.50 -21.20 14.47
N LEU A 168 -28.25 -22.31 14.42
CA LEU A 168 -28.49 -23.05 13.17
C LEU A 168 -29.33 -22.26 12.16
N ASN A 169 -30.18 -21.33 12.62
CA ASN A 169 -30.93 -20.42 11.74
C ASN A 169 -30.01 -19.40 11.04
N ASP A 170 -28.96 -18.96 11.74
CA ASP A 170 -27.94 -18.02 11.23
C ASP A 170 -26.85 -18.71 10.37
N VAL A 171 -26.83 -20.04 10.29
CA VAL A 171 -25.93 -20.79 9.38
C VAL A 171 -26.39 -20.63 7.91
N PRO A 172 -25.57 -20.09 6.99
CA PRO A 172 -26.00 -19.75 5.61
C PRO A 172 -26.42 -20.93 4.70
N SER A 173 -26.37 -22.17 5.18
CA SER A 173 -26.64 -23.38 4.40
C SER A 173 -27.61 -24.30 5.14
N HIS A 174 -28.88 -24.33 4.72
CA HIS A 174 -29.90 -25.22 5.28
C HIS A 174 -29.53 -26.72 5.20
N VAL A 175 -28.70 -27.11 4.22
CA VAL A 175 -28.19 -28.49 4.11
C VAL A 175 -27.16 -28.79 5.20
N LEU A 176 -26.36 -27.80 5.59
CA LEU A 176 -25.40 -27.92 6.68
C LEU A 176 -26.10 -27.86 8.04
N ALA A 177 -27.05 -26.94 8.22
CA ALA A 177 -27.84 -26.85 9.45
C ALA A 177 -28.57 -28.17 9.76
N ALA A 178 -29.16 -28.82 8.74
CA ALA A 178 -29.81 -30.12 8.88
C ALA A 178 -28.85 -31.28 9.19
N LYS A 179 -27.55 -31.18 8.85
CA LYS A 179 -26.52 -32.15 9.25
C LYS A 179 -26.11 -31.96 10.71
N LEU A 180 -25.80 -30.72 11.09
CA LEU A 180 -25.37 -30.37 12.44
C LEU A 180 -26.45 -30.74 13.48
N ALA A 181 -27.71 -30.40 13.21
CA ALA A 181 -28.85 -30.82 14.02
C ALA A 181 -28.89 -32.35 14.25
N LYS A 182 -28.68 -33.14 13.19
CA LYS A 182 -28.69 -34.60 13.25
C LYS A 182 -27.49 -35.19 13.99
N GLN A 183 -26.29 -34.61 13.84
CA GLN A 183 -25.10 -35.05 14.60
C GLN A 183 -25.26 -34.78 16.10
N VAL A 184 -25.88 -33.65 16.46
CA VAL A 184 -26.20 -33.30 17.84
C VAL A 184 -27.25 -34.23 18.46
N GLU A 185 -28.25 -34.67 17.69
CA GLU A 185 -29.15 -35.75 18.11
C GLU A 185 -28.40 -37.08 18.32
N GLU A 186 -27.41 -37.39 17.47
CA GLU A 186 -26.60 -38.62 17.56
C GLU A 186 -25.58 -38.61 18.71
N LEU A 187 -25.04 -37.46 19.09
CA LEU A 187 -24.19 -37.26 20.27
C LEU A 187 -24.99 -37.31 21.59
N GLY A 188 -26.29 -37.02 21.54
CA GLY A 188 -27.18 -37.11 22.70
C GLY A 188 -27.07 -35.95 23.70
N CYS A 189 -26.35 -34.87 23.37
CA CYS A 189 -26.06 -33.73 24.24
C CYS A 189 -27.31 -33.14 24.93
N PHE A 190 -28.46 -33.17 24.26
CA PHE A 190 -29.72 -32.61 24.77
C PHE A 190 -30.68 -33.64 25.40
N SER A 191 -30.24 -34.88 25.62
CA SER A 191 -31.11 -35.96 26.11
C SER A 191 -31.26 -35.98 27.64
N GLY A 192 -32.33 -35.39 28.18
CA GLY A 192 -32.68 -35.55 29.62
C GLY A 192 -33.32 -34.36 30.33
N GLY A 193 -33.21 -33.13 29.80
CA GLY A 193 -33.91 -31.97 30.35
C GLY A 193 -33.38 -31.43 31.69
N THR A 194 -32.11 -31.65 31.99
CA THR A 194 -31.39 -31.08 33.14
C THR A 194 -30.39 -29.99 32.71
N PRO A 195 -30.00 -29.04 33.58
CA PRO A 195 -29.00 -28.00 33.24
C PRO A 195 -27.59 -28.54 32.92
N GLU A 196 -27.32 -29.81 33.16
CA GLU A 196 -26.07 -30.48 32.75
C GLU A 196 -26.11 -30.95 31.29
N ASN A 197 -27.15 -30.58 30.52
CA ASN A 197 -27.39 -30.99 29.14
C ASN A 197 -27.32 -29.79 28.18
N GLY A 198 -26.10 -29.31 27.95
CA GLY A 198 -25.79 -28.31 26.93
C GLY A 198 -24.63 -28.77 26.05
N LEU A 199 -24.40 -28.08 24.94
CA LEU A 199 -23.24 -28.32 24.08
C LEU A 199 -22.05 -27.51 24.62
N THR A 200 -20.99 -28.18 25.09
CA THR A 200 -19.79 -27.48 25.57
C THR A 200 -18.97 -26.92 24.40
N TYR A 201 -18.02 -26.01 24.68
CA TYR A 201 -17.12 -25.52 23.65
C TYR A 201 -16.31 -26.63 22.95
N ASP A 202 -15.88 -27.65 23.70
CA ASP A 202 -15.13 -28.80 23.14
C ASP A 202 -16.02 -29.63 22.20
N ASP A 203 -17.29 -29.88 22.57
CA ASP A 203 -18.25 -30.60 21.73
C ASP A 203 -18.61 -29.80 20.47
N PHE A 204 -18.78 -28.47 20.62
CA PHE A 204 -19.01 -27.53 19.52
C PHE A 204 -17.83 -27.52 18.55
N GLN A 205 -16.60 -27.43 19.06
CA GLN A 205 -15.40 -27.45 18.24
C GLN A 205 -15.29 -28.78 17.47
N MET A 206 -15.55 -29.92 18.11
CA MET A 206 -15.56 -31.23 17.44
C MET A 206 -16.59 -31.31 16.30
N LEU A 207 -17.83 -30.85 16.51
CA LEU A 207 -18.87 -30.81 15.48
C LEU A 207 -18.47 -29.96 14.26
N MET A 208 -17.90 -28.78 14.51
CA MET A 208 -17.48 -27.86 13.45
C MET A 208 -16.23 -28.36 12.72
N ASP A 209 -15.32 -29.06 13.40
CA ASP A 209 -14.14 -29.69 12.81
C ASP A 209 -14.50 -30.88 11.90
N GLU A 210 -15.41 -31.76 12.30
CA GLU A 210 -15.78 -32.95 11.51
C GLU A 210 -16.43 -32.62 10.16
N GLU A 211 -17.34 -31.64 10.12
CA GLU A 211 -17.98 -31.17 8.89
C GLU A 211 -17.12 -30.14 8.11
N GLN A 212 -15.90 -29.87 8.56
CA GLN A 212 -14.98 -28.85 8.02
C GLN A 212 -15.61 -27.45 7.94
N VAL A 213 -16.51 -27.13 8.87
CA VAL A 213 -17.22 -25.86 8.91
C VAL A 213 -16.31 -24.81 9.53
N LEU A 214 -15.86 -23.88 8.70
CA LEU A 214 -15.49 -22.56 9.21
C LEU A 214 -16.77 -21.73 9.25
N PRO A 215 -17.24 -21.31 10.43
CA PRO A 215 -18.35 -20.37 10.53
C PRO A 215 -17.85 -18.99 10.06
N GLN A 216 -17.92 -18.77 8.75
CA GLN A 216 -17.59 -17.47 8.17
C GLN A 216 -18.71 -16.51 8.52
N PHE A 217 -18.39 -15.48 9.31
CA PHE A 217 -19.16 -14.24 9.24
C PHE A 217 -19.29 -13.86 7.77
N ALA A 218 -20.53 -13.71 7.30
CA ALA A 218 -20.76 -13.25 5.94
C ALA A 218 -20.08 -11.88 5.83
N THR A 219 -18.92 -11.84 5.17
CA THR A 219 -18.22 -10.58 4.91
C THR A 219 -19.23 -9.66 4.25
N PRO A 220 -19.43 -8.45 4.80
CA PRO A 220 -20.66 -7.71 4.58
C PRO A 220 -20.79 -7.42 3.10
N HIS A 221 -21.69 -8.16 2.41
CA HIS A 221 -22.20 -7.90 1.07
C HIS A 221 -22.87 -9.09 0.33
N GLN A 222 -22.84 -10.34 0.79
CA GLN A 222 -23.33 -11.48 -0.03
C GLN A 222 -24.81 -11.39 -0.49
N SER A 223 -25.66 -10.61 0.19
CA SER A 223 -27.06 -10.37 -0.21
C SER A 223 -27.30 -9.12 -1.09
N ALA A 224 -26.27 -8.32 -1.40
CA ALA A 224 -26.39 -7.10 -2.22
C ALA A 224 -25.34 -6.94 -3.34
N GLN A 225 -24.20 -7.64 -3.27
CA GLN A 225 -23.12 -7.53 -4.26
C GLN A 225 -23.21 -8.47 -5.47
N SER A 226 -24.18 -9.39 -5.52
CA SER A 226 -24.27 -10.37 -6.61
C SER A 226 -24.33 -9.73 -8.01
N ALA A 227 -24.90 -8.53 -8.13
CA ALA A 227 -24.83 -7.71 -9.36
C ALA A 227 -23.54 -6.87 -9.48
N GLN A 228 -23.02 -6.32 -8.38
CA GLN A 228 -21.81 -5.48 -8.39
C GLN A 228 -20.51 -6.27 -8.70
N ILE A 229 -20.46 -7.57 -8.39
CA ILE A 229 -19.26 -8.40 -8.57
C ILE A 229 -19.03 -8.76 -10.04
N GLU A 230 -20.06 -8.93 -10.85
CA GLU A 230 -19.88 -9.46 -12.22
C GLU A 230 -19.13 -8.48 -13.14
N ALA A 231 -19.37 -7.17 -12.98
CA ALA A 231 -18.62 -6.10 -13.64
C ALA A 231 -17.15 -5.98 -13.16
N TYR A 232 -16.80 -6.63 -12.03
CA TYR A 232 -15.49 -6.58 -11.38
C TYR A 232 -14.87 -7.97 -11.15
N ARG A 233 -15.26 -8.96 -11.95
CA ARG A 233 -14.64 -10.31 -12.00
C ARG A 233 -13.11 -10.25 -12.06
N ASP A 234 -12.56 -9.26 -12.76
CA ASP A 234 -11.12 -9.08 -13.00
C ASP A 234 -10.39 -8.26 -11.91
N LEU A 235 -11.03 -8.01 -10.76
CA LEU A 235 -10.37 -7.46 -9.57
C LEU A 235 -9.98 -8.59 -8.61
N ALA A 236 -8.71 -8.58 -8.18
CA ALA A 236 -8.22 -9.52 -7.18
C ALA A 236 -9.00 -9.35 -5.85
N PRO A 237 -9.12 -10.39 -5.01
CA PRO A 237 -9.89 -10.29 -3.76
C PRO A 237 -9.54 -9.07 -2.88
N PRO A 238 -8.25 -8.70 -2.66
CA PRO A 238 -7.92 -7.49 -1.90
C PRO A 238 -8.37 -6.18 -2.57
N GLU A 239 -8.43 -6.12 -3.90
CA GLU A 239 -8.93 -4.94 -4.61
C GLU A 239 -10.44 -4.77 -4.41
N ARG A 240 -11.19 -5.89 -4.38
CA ARG A 240 -12.63 -5.90 -4.09
C ARG A 240 -12.94 -5.52 -2.65
N GLU A 241 -12.11 -5.96 -1.69
CA GLU A 241 -12.17 -5.52 -0.29
C GLU A 241 -12.07 -3.99 -0.17
N VAL A 242 -11.10 -3.36 -0.85
CA VAL A 242 -10.94 -1.89 -0.81
C VAL A 242 -12.11 -1.16 -1.48
N LEU A 243 -12.70 -1.74 -2.54
CA LEU A 243 -13.94 -1.21 -3.11
C LEU A 243 -15.14 -1.35 -2.18
N ALA A 244 -15.26 -2.43 -1.40
CA ALA A 244 -16.30 -2.59 -0.39
C ALA A 244 -16.11 -1.59 0.77
N LEU A 245 -14.87 -1.43 1.25
CA LEU A 245 -14.54 -0.60 2.41
C LEU A 245 -14.72 0.91 2.15
N LEU A 246 -14.33 1.39 0.97
CA LEU A 246 -14.29 2.84 0.66
C LEU A 246 -15.20 3.26 -0.49
N GLY A 247 -15.70 2.31 -1.28
CA GLY A 247 -16.49 2.58 -2.46
C GLY A 247 -17.92 2.96 -2.12
N LYS A 248 -18.41 4.03 -2.75
CA LYS A 248 -19.81 4.46 -2.64
C LYS A 248 -20.45 4.40 -4.01
N GLU A 249 -21.45 3.52 -4.18
CA GLU A 249 -22.22 3.45 -5.41
C GLU A 249 -22.87 4.82 -5.68
N VAL A 250 -22.75 5.29 -6.93
CA VAL A 250 -23.41 6.49 -7.43
C VAL A 250 -24.11 6.12 -8.74
N ARG A 251 -25.44 6.30 -8.76
CA ARG A 251 -26.26 6.17 -9.96
C ARG A 251 -26.40 7.52 -10.62
N LEU A 252 -26.11 7.58 -11.91
CA LEU A 252 -25.99 8.80 -12.69
C LEU A 252 -27.02 8.80 -13.82
N ARG A 253 -27.55 9.99 -14.11
CA ARG A 253 -28.41 10.20 -15.27
C ARG A 253 -27.56 10.41 -16.53
N LEU A 254 -28.12 10.12 -17.69
CA LEU A 254 -27.52 10.41 -18.98
C LEU A 254 -27.12 11.90 -19.09
N GLY A 255 -25.86 12.18 -19.44
CA GLY A 255 -25.30 13.53 -19.52
C GLY A 255 -24.82 14.13 -18.19
N GLU A 256 -24.99 13.43 -17.06
CA GLU A 256 -24.53 13.90 -15.75
C GLU A 256 -22.99 13.94 -15.68
N LYS A 257 -22.44 15.01 -15.07
CA LYS A 257 -21.00 15.28 -15.07
C LYS A 257 -20.32 14.68 -13.84
N LEU A 258 -19.61 13.57 -14.05
CA LEU A 258 -18.81 12.90 -13.04
C LEU A 258 -17.62 13.74 -12.58
N VAL A 259 -16.86 14.26 -13.54
CA VAL A 259 -15.67 15.08 -13.27
C VAL A 259 -15.78 16.32 -14.13
N THR A 260 -15.93 17.47 -13.47
CA THR A 260 -15.97 18.78 -14.13
C THR A 260 -14.59 19.40 -14.10
N GLU A 261 -14.12 19.85 -15.26
CA GLU A 261 -12.84 20.52 -15.45
C GLU A 261 -12.54 21.63 -14.45
N GLY A 262 -11.26 21.77 -14.07
CA GLY A 262 -10.74 22.89 -13.29
C GLY A 262 -11.20 22.93 -11.83
N LYS A 263 -12.22 22.14 -11.47
CA LYS A 263 -12.63 21.88 -10.10
C LYS A 263 -11.82 20.71 -9.56
N ALA A 264 -11.10 20.94 -8.47
CA ALA A 264 -10.48 19.88 -7.70
C ALA A 264 -11.59 18.94 -7.18
N SER A 265 -11.65 17.73 -7.73
CA SER A 265 -12.48 16.63 -7.22
C SER A 265 -11.57 15.70 -6.44
N ASN A 266 -11.87 15.40 -5.19
CA ASN A 266 -11.12 14.40 -4.42
C ASN A 266 -11.52 12.96 -4.79
N TYR A 267 -12.38 12.78 -5.79
CA TYR A 267 -12.97 11.51 -6.14
C TYR A 267 -12.47 10.96 -7.48
N PHE A 268 -12.13 9.67 -7.45
CA PHE A 268 -12.03 8.82 -8.64
C PHE A 268 -13.16 7.78 -8.61
N TYR A 269 -13.45 7.18 -9.76
CA TYR A 269 -14.64 6.36 -9.97
C TYR A 269 -14.31 5.12 -10.80
N PHE A 270 -14.87 3.98 -10.43
CA PHE A 270 -14.90 2.77 -11.27
C PHE A 270 -16.26 2.66 -11.93
N VAL A 271 -16.32 2.22 -13.19
CA VAL A 271 -17.58 2.04 -13.92
C VAL A 271 -18.12 0.63 -13.62
N LEU A 272 -19.35 0.55 -13.13
CA LEU A 272 -20.09 -0.69 -12.86
C LEU A 272 -20.96 -1.04 -14.07
N GLU A 273 -21.81 -0.10 -14.49
CA GLU A 273 -22.80 -0.31 -15.55
C GLU A 273 -22.89 0.91 -16.46
N GLY A 274 -23.21 0.66 -17.74
CA GLY A 274 -23.26 1.69 -18.77
C GLY A 274 -21.86 2.15 -19.21
N GLU A 275 -21.79 3.29 -19.89
CA GLU A 275 -20.52 3.86 -20.36
C GLU A 275 -20.35 5.30 -19.85
N VAL A 276 -19.09 5.72 -19.77
CA VAL A 276 -18.68 7.07 -19.42
C VAL A 276 -17.87 7.66 -20.57
N LYS A 277 -18.27 8.86 -21.03
CA LYS A 277 -17.56 9.59 -22.08
C LYS A 277 -16.61 10.60 -21.48
N LEU A 278 -15.33 10.46 -21.83
CA LEU A 278 -14.35 11.53 -21.63
C LEU A 278 -14.49 12.51 -22.79
N LEU A 279 -14.87 13.75 -22.49
CA LEU A 279 -15.04 14.82 -23.47
C LEU A 279 -14.03 15.95 -23.25
N ARG A 280 -13.69 16.62 -24.35
CA ARG A 280 -13.00 17.92 -24.34
C ARG A 280 -13.67 18.83 -25.34
N ASN A 281 -14.10 20.02 -24.92
CA ASN A 281 -14.83 20.96 -25.78
C ASN A 281 -16.02 20.30 -26.53
N ASN A 282 -16.71 19.35 -25.88
CA ASN A 282 -17.77 18.49 -26.45
C ASN A 282 -17.34 17.44 -27.50
N ILE A 283 -16.05 17.33 -27.83
CA ILE A 283 -15.51 16.21 -28.61
C ILE A 283 -15.32 15.01 -27.69
N VAL A 284 -15.85 13.85 -28.07
CA VAL A 284 -15.63 12.57 -27.36
C VAL A 284 -14.21 12.10 -27.65
N LEU A 285 -13.37 12.02 -26.62
CA LEU A 285 -12.00 11.50 -26.71
C LEU A 285 -11.93 10.01 -26.42
N LYS A 286 -12.80 9.49 -25.54
CA LYS A 286 -12.87 8.09 -25.15
C LYS A 286 -14.26 7.73 -24.64
N VAL A 287 -14.64 6.47 -24.84
CA VAL A 287 -15.76 5.80 -24.17
C VAL A 287 -15.15 4.74 -23.25
N ASP A 288 -15.51 4.78 -21.97
CA ASP A 288 -15.00 3.95 -20.88
C ASP A 288 -16.19 3.13 -20.30
N GLY A 289 -16.21 1.81 -20.49
CA GLY A 289 -17.30 0.90 -20.07
C GLY A 289 -17.05 0.20 -18.72
N PRO A 290 -17.84 -0.83 -18.35
CA PRO A 290 -17.68 -1.59 -17.10
C PRO A 290 -16.24 -2.09 -16.88
N GLY A 291 -15.78 -2.11 -15.63
CA GLY A 291 -14.41 -2.50 -15.27
C GLY A 291 -13.33 -1.43 -15.51
N SER A 292 -13.67 -0.31 -16.17
CA SER A 292 -12.79 0.85 -16.33
C SER A 292 -12.86 1.82 -15.15
N PHE A 293 -11.98 2.84 -15.15
CA PHE A 293 -12.02 3.92 -14.16
C PHE A 293 -11.81 5.31 -14.78
N VAL A 294 -12.30 6.33 -14.07
CA VAL A 294 -12.23 7.74 -14.44
C VAL A 294 -11.96 8.62 -13.21
N GLY A 295 -11.55 9.88 -13.42
CA GLY A 295 -11.29 10.82 -12.33
C GLY A 295 -9.89 10.77 -11.73
N GLU A 296 -8.93 10.18 -12.47
CA GLU A 296 -7.48 10.18 -12.19
C GLU A 296 -6.94 11.55 -11.73
N ALA A 297 -7.51 12.66 -12.23
CA ALA A 297 -7.18 14.03 -11.83
C ALA A 297 -7.22 14.23 -10.29
N ALA A 298 -8.13 13.54 -9.61
CA ALA A 298 -8.23 13.54 -8.14
C ALA A 298 -6.94 13.08 -7.46
N LEU A 299 -6.24 12.11 -8.06
CA LEU A 299 -4.94 11.64 -7.60
C LEU A 299 -3.97 12.81 -7.49
N PHE A 300 -4.01 13.78 -8.41
CA PHE A 300 -3.02 14.85 -8.51
C PHE A 300 -3.34 16.14 -7.71
N ASN A 301 -4.44 16.17 -6.94
CA ASN A 301 -4.95 17.40 -6.30
C ASN A 301 -4.06 18.07 -5.23
N ASP A 302 -3.19 17.33 -4.53
CA ASP A 302 -2.37 17.89 -3.42
C ASP A 302 -1.37 18.98 -3.86
N VAL A 303 -1.16 19.13 -5.17
CA VAL A 303 -0.15 20.01 -5.73
C VAL A 303 -0.72 21.42 -5.99
N LYS A 304 -0.56 22.31 -5.00
CA LYS A 304 -0.93 23.75 -5.02
C LYS A 304 -0.42 24.57 -6.23
N SER A 305 0.38 24.01 -7.13
CA SER A 305 0.97 24.70 -8.29
C SER A 305 0.30 24.38 -9.65
N VAL A 306 -0.65 23.44 -9.73
CA VAL A 306 -1.21 23.01 -11.04
C VAL A 306 -2.21 24.02 -11.64
N GLN A 307 -2.88 24.85 -10.83
CA GLN A 307 -3.99 25.70 -11.27
C GLN A 307 -3.63 27.12 -11.76
N LYS A 308 -2.35 27.43 -12.03
CA LYS A 308 -1.96 28.79 -12.47
C LYS A 308 -2.14 29.11 -13.97
N ASP A 309 -2.44 28.12 -14.81
CA ASP A 309 -2.71 28.34 -16.25
C ASP A 309 -3.98 27.59 -16.70
N GLY A 310 -5.11 28.31 -16.68
CA GLY A 310 -6.47 27.75 -16.86
C GLY A 310 -6.87 27.42 -18.30
N ARG A 311 -5.99 26.75 -19.07
CA ARG A 311 -6.16 26.53 -20.52
C ARG A 311 -6.57 25.11 -20.96
N VAL A 312 -6.70 24.11 -20.07
CA VAL A 312 -6.90 22.71 -20.51
C VAL A 312 -8.24 22.03 -20.12
N ARG A 313 -9.02 21.88 -21.20
CA ARG A 313 -10.43 21.55 -21.50
C ARG A 313 -11.23 20.32 -20.96
N PHE A 314 -10.78 19.49 -20.01
CA PHE A 314 -11.32 18.11 -19.84
C PHE A 314 -12.57 17.95 -18.93
N THR A 315 -13.65 17.34 -19.44
CA THR A 315 -14.87 16.98 -18.68
C THR A 315 -15.25 15.52 -18.90
N THR A 316 -15.59 14.79 -17.84
CA THR A 316 -16.09 13.41 -17.92
C THR A 316 -17.60 13.37 -17.64
N THR A 317 -18.39 12.77 -18.53
CA THR A 317 -19.85 12.68 -18.41
C THR A 317 -20.37 11.25 -18.58
N ALA A 318 -21.39 10.86 -17.82
CA ALA A 318 -22.14 9.64 -18.02
C ALA A 318 -22.82 9.61 -19.41
N SER A 319 -22.74 8.48 -20.11
CA SER A 319 -23.39 8.28 -21.41
C SER A 319 -23.55 6.78 -21.71
N ALA A 320 -24.73 6.21 -21.46
CA ALA A 320 -25.02 4.83 -21.84
C ALA A 320 -26.03 4.74 -23.01
N ALA A 321 -26.12 3.55 -23.61
CA ALA A 321 -27.25 3.16 -24.46
C ALA A 321 -28.48 2.68 -23.65
N SER A 322 -28.29 2.40 -22.35
CA SER A 322 -29.32 2.16 -21.34
C SER A 322 -29.58 3.44 -20.50
N GLU A 323 -30.69 3.47 -19.76
CA GLU A 323 -31.18 4.71 -19.12
C GLU A 323 -30.37 5.22 -17.91
N GLN A 324 -29.45 4.42 -17.36
CA GLN A 324 -28.64 4.76 -16.18
C GLN A 324 -27.18 4.31 -16.34
N VAL A 325 -26.27 5.05 -15.69
CA VAL A 325 -24.85 4.68 -15.52
C VAL A 325 -24.58 4.52 -14.04
N VAL A 326 -23.94 3.41 -13.65
CA VAL A 326 -23.60 3.12 -12.25
C VAL A 326 -22.08 3.16 -12.10
N VAL A 327 -21.60 3.82 -11.04
CA VAL A 327 -20.16 3.89 -10.72
C VAL A 327 -19.90 3.69 -9.24
N VAL A 328 -18.74 3.14 -8.87
CA VAL A 328 -18.22 3.17 -7.49
C VAL A 328 -17.31 4.38 -7.34
N ARG A 329 -17.72 5.36 -6.52
CA ARG A 329 -16.94 6.55 -6.17
C ARG A 329 -16.06 6.27 -4.96
N MET A 330 -14.76 6.56 -5.05
CA MET A 330 -13.82 6.54 -3.93
C MET A 330 -13.27 7.94 -3.65
N ASP A 331 -13.12 8.32 -2.38
CA ASP A 331 -12.42 9.55 -1.97
C ASP A 331 -10.93 9.26 -1.77
N ILE A 332 -10.07 10.08 -2.37
CA ILE A 332 -8.62 9.95 -2.20
C ILE A 332 -8.17 10.15 -0.76
N ARG A 333 -8.90 10.93 0.05
CA ARG A 333 -8.51 11.20 1.44
C ARG A 333 -8.62 9.97 2.32
N ASP A 334 -9.52 9.05 1.95
CA ASP A 334 -9.75 7.80 2.66
C ASP A 334 -8.93 6.66 2.02
N PHE A 335 -8.75 6.70 0.68
CA PHE A 335 -7.95 5.72 -0.07
C PHE A 335 -6.43 5.88 0.10
N TYR A 336 -5.91 7.11 0.09
CA TYR A 336 -4.47 7.35 0.10
C TYR A 336 -3.77 6.92 1.40
N PRO A 337 -4.38 7.02 2.60
CA PRO A 337 -3.87 6.36 3.80
C PRO A 337 -3.65 4.85 3.61
N LEU A 338 -4.62 4.11 3.06
CA LEU A 338 -4.45 2.67 2.81
C LEU A 338 -3.27 2.37 1.87
N VAL A 339 -3.06 3.21 0.86
CA VAL A 339 -1.91 3.12 -0.07
C VAL A 339 -0.57 3.42 0.63
N LEU A 340 -0.54 4.37 1.57
CA LEU A 340 0.65 4.73 2.35
C LEU A 340 0.96 3.74 3.47
N HIS A 341 -0.05 3.01 3.96
CA HIS A 341 0.05 1.93 4.95
C HIS A 341 0.08 0.53 4.31
N GLU A 342 0.48 0.46 3.02
CA GLU A 342 0.80 -0.77 2.29
C GLU A 342 -0.35 -1.79 2.13
N HIS A 343 -1.61 -1.37 2.30
CA HIS A 343 -2.77 -2.26 2.14
C HIS A 343 -2.79 -2.86 0.72
N LEU A 344 -2.69 -4.20 0.62
CA LEU A 344 -2.44 -4.93 -0.63
C LEU A 344 -3.38 -4.50 -1.77
N GLY A 345 -4.69 -4.48 -1.49
CA GLY A 345 -5.70 -4.02 -2.44
C GLY A 345 -5.56 -2.57 -2.89
N ALA A 346 -5.17 -1.66 -1.99
CA ALA A 346 -5.08 -0.25 -2.29
C ALA A 346 -3.82 0.06 -3.11
N VAL A 347 -2.71 -0.62 -2.79
CA VAL A 347 -1.47 -0.58 -3.59
C VAL A 347 -1.73 -1.14 -4.99
N ALA A 348 -2.40 -2.29 -5.12
CA ALA A 348 -2.75 -2.89 -6.41
C ALA A 348 -3.65 -1.96 -7.27
N ILE A 349 -4.71 -1.40 -6.67
CA ILE A 349 -5.54 -0.37 -7.32
C ILE A 349 -4.67 0.82 -7.75
N MET A 350 -3.80 1.34 -6.90
CA MET A 350 -2.97 2.50 -7.23
C MET A 350 -1.98 2.21 -8.36
N GLN A 351 -1.46 0.99 -8.47
CA GLN A 351 -0.65 0.53 -9.60
C GLN A 351 -1.47 0.48 -10.90
N ARG A 352 -2.69 -0.07 -10.87
CA ARG A 352 -3.62 -0.07 -12.03
C ARG A 352 -4.00 1.34 -12.46
N LEU A 353 -4.25 2.24 -11.50
CA LEU A 353 -4.50 3.66 -11.73
C LEU A 353 -3.31 4.29 -12.50
N GLY A 354 -2.08 4.07 -12.02
CA GLY A 354 -0.86 4.51 -12.69
C GLY A 354 -0.68 3.94 -14.10
N ALA A 355 -0.99 2.66 -14.30
CA ALA A 355 -0.89 2.00 -15.61
C ALA A 355 -1.83 2.63 -16.65
N ALA A 356 -3.11 2.85 -16.33
CA ALA A 356 -4.02 3.46 -17.29
C ALA A 356 -3.79 4.98 -17.46
N ILE A 357 -3.27 5.70 -16.45
CA ILE A 357 -2.76 7.07 -16.63
C ILE A 357 -1.67 7.10 -17.72
N MET A 358 -0.69 6.20 -17.64
CA MET A 358 0.40 6.13 -18.63
C MET A 358 -0.11 5.72 -20.03
N HIS A 359 -1.03 4.76 -20.10
CA HIS A 359 -1.69 4.37 -21.34
C HIS A 359 -2.48 5.54 -21.97
N ARG A 360 -3.22 6.31 -21.16
CA ARG A 360 -4.00 7.49 -21.60
C ARG A 360 -3.08 8.61 -22.09
N LEU A 361 -1.95 8.84 -21.42
CA LEU A 361 -0.91 9.79 -21.87
C LEU A 361 -0.32 9.43 -23.23
N ASN A 362 -0.12 8.14 -23.52
CA ASN A 362 0.42 7.69 -24.81
C ASN A 362 -0.65 7.78 -25.91
N GLN A 363 -1.86 7.23 -25.73
CA GLN A 363 -2.92 7.31 -26.74
C GLN A 363 -3.33 8.74 -27.12
N MET A 364 -3.23 9.70 -26.18
CA MET A 364 -3.51 11.11 -26.47
C MET A 364 -2.41 11.78 -27.29
N GLU A 365 -1.17 11.28 -27.29
CA GLU A 365 -0.11 11.74 -28.19
C GLU A 365 -0.41 11.33 -29.65
N ASP A 366 -0.81 10.08 -29.87
CA ASP A 366 -1.22 9.57 -31.19
C ASP A 366 -2.42 10.36 -31.75
N ASN A 367 -3.45 10.55 -30.93
CA ASN A 367 -4.64 11.32 -31.30
C ASN A 367 -4.31 12.80 -31.58
N LEU A 368 -3.39 13.42 -30.82
CA LEU A 368 -2.94 14.79 -31.09
C LEU A 368 -2.20 14.87 -32.44
N GLN A 369 -1.34 13.90 -32.72
CA GLN A 369 -0.60 13.84 -33.98
C GLN A 369 -1.54 13.65 -35.18
N HIS A 370 -2.59 12.83 -35.04
CA HIS A 370 -3.65 12.68 -36.03
C HIS A 370 -4.41 14.00 -36.25
N LEU A 371 -4.87 14.67 -35.18
CA LEU A 371 -5.60 15.94 -35.26
C LEU A 371 -4.77 17.09 -35.86
N LEU A 372 -3.46 17.12 -35.61
CA LEU A 372 -2.54 18.08 -36.23
C LEU A 372 -2.39 17.85 -37.74
N ASN A 373 -2.48 16.59 -38.18
CA ASN A 373 -2.37 16.22 -39.59
C ASN A 373 -3.65 16.49 -40.40
N THR A 374 -4.84 16.55 -39.78
CA THR A 374 -6.14 16.62 -40.49
C THR A 374 -6.72 18.03 -40.72
N GLN A 375 -6.01 19.10 -40.39
CA GLN A 375 -6.31 20.53 -40.68
C GLN A 375 -7.78 20.96 -40.98
N ASP A 376 -8.67 20.98 -39.98
CA ASP A 376 -9.97 21.70 -40.10
C ASP A 376 -9.88 23.14 -39.52
N PRO A 377 -10.04 24.22 -40.31
CA PRO A 377 -9.78 25.59 -39.85
C PRO A 377 -10.73 26.17 -38.79
N THR A 378 -11.82 25.48 -38.43
CA THR A 378 -12.96 26.13 -37.74
C THR A 378 -12.91 26.15 -36.21
N GLU A 379 -12.09 25.31 -35.56
CA GLU A 379 -12.03 25.25 -34.09
C GLU A 379 -10.91 26.08 -33.46
N ASN A 380 -11.28 27.22 -32.90
CA ASN A 380 -10.37 28.20 -32.29
C ASN A 380 -9.95 27.86 -30.84
N THR A 381 -9.83 26.57 -30.49
CA THR A 381 -9.50 26.09 -29.13
C THR A 381 -8.50 24.91 -29.12
N ARG A 382 -7.51 24.95 -30.03
CA ARG A 382 -6.51 23.90 -30.16
C ARG A 382 -5.48 23.92 -29.02
N MET A 383 -5.17 22.74 -28.48
CA MET A 383 -4.01 22.53 -27.62
C MET A 383 -2.74 22.60 -28.47
N SER A 384 -1.76 23.42 -28.09
CA SER A 384 -0.44 23.33 -28.75
C SER A 384 0.28 22.06 -28.30
N ARG A 385 1.20 21.55 -29.12
CA ARG A 385 2.08 20.43 -28.73
C ARG A 385 2.85 20.76 -27.44
N SER A 386 3.30 22.01 -27.29
CA SER A 386 3.92 22.54 -26.08
C SER A 386 3.02 22.53 -24.84
N ASP A 387 1.71 22.80 -24.96
CA ASP A 387 0.78 22.69 -23.83
C ASP A 387 0.64 21.23 -23.38
N TRP A 388 0.61 20.31 -24.34
CA TRP A 388 0.54 18.87 -24.09
C TRP A 388 1.80 18.34 -23.40
N ASP A 389 2.98 18.67 -23.93
CA ASP A 389 4.27 18.27 -23.35
C ASP A 389 4.40 18.76 -21.90
N ASN A 390 3.92 19.97 -21.61
CA ASN A 390 3.91 20.53 -20.25
C ASN A 390 2.96 19.77 -19.30
N ILE A 391 1.82 19.27 -19.79
CA ILE A 391 0.88 18.46 -18.99
C ILE A 391 1.43 17.06 -18.76
N ARG A 392 1.90 16.40 -19.83
CA ARG A 392 2.54 15.09 -19.77
C ARG A 392 3.68 15.09 -18.76
N LYS A 393 4.58 16.09 -18.81
CA LYS A 393 5.67 16.26 -17.86
C LYS A 393 5.19 16.42 -16.42
N LYS A 394 4.14 17.22 -16.16
CA LYS A 394 3.57 17.40 -14.81
C LYS A 394 2.94 16.11 -14.26
N LEU A 395 2.14 15.41 -15.06
CA LEU A 395 1.50 14.16 -14.65
C LEU A 395 2.52 13.05 -14.41
N LEU A 396 3.48 12.87 -15.32
CA LEU A 396 4.57 11.92 -15.18
C LEU A 396 5.43 12.23 -13.94
N HIS A 397 5.75 13.51 -13.69
CA HIS A 397 6.51 13.93 -12.52
C HIS A 397 5.83 13.52 -11.19
N ILE A 398 4.54 13.84 -11.03
CA ILE A 398 3.81 13.50 -9.79
C ILE A 398 3.66 11.98 -9.64
N TRP A 399 3.37 11.27 -10.74
CA TRP A 399 3.27 9.81 -10.71
C TRP A 399 4.61 9.16 -10.36
N ALA A 400 5.71 9.57 -10.99
CA ALA A 400 7.05 9.03 -10.73
C ALA A 400 7.49 9.23 -9.27
N LEU A 401 7.25 10.41 -8.68
CA LEU A 401 7.55 10.66 -7.26
C LEU A 401 6.72 9.78 -6.31
N ARG A 402 5.49 9.45 -6.69
CA ARG A 402 4.61 8.59 -5.90
C ARG A 402 4.97 7.12 -6.04
N TYR A 403 5.27 6.67 -7.25
CA TYR A 403 5.69 5.30 -7.53
C TYR A 403 6.88 4.87 -6.66
N HIS A 404 7.89 5.74 -6.44
CA HIS A 404 9.03 5.45 -5.57
C HIS A 404 8.74 5.56 -4.04
N ARG A 405 7.51 5.94 -3.65
CA ARG A 405 7.11 6.21 -2.25
C ARG A 405 5.95 5.36 -1.74
N ILE A 406 5.15 4.79 -2.64
CA ILE A 406 3.98 3.96 -2.32
C ILE A 406 4.46 2.56 -1.95
N GLY A 407 3.93 2.00 -0.86
CA GLY A 407 4.46 0.75 -0.31
C GLY A 407 5.91 0.90 0.16
N ARG A 408 6.64 -0.22 0.09
CA ARG A 408 8.07 -0.27 0.42
C ARG A 408 8.85 0.72 -0.45
N LYS A 409 9.43 1.73 0.18
CA LYS A 409 10.14 2.85 -0.49
C LYS A 409 11.34 2.35 -1.31
N GLY A 410 11.58 3.02 -2.43
CA GLY A 410 12.56 2.57 -3.43
C GLY A 410 11.94 1.54 -4.37
N LYS A 411 12.78 0.77 -5.06
CA LYS A 411 12.35 -0.24 -6.04
C LYS A 411 12.97 -1.62 -5.86
N LEU A 412 13.81 -1.78 -4.85
CA LEU A 412 14.54 -3.01 -4.55
C LEU A 412 14.24 -3.49 -3.13
N GLU A 413 14.26 -4.80 -2.96
CA GLU A 413 14.32 -5.45 -1.66
C GLU A 413 15.25 -6.67 -1.72
N ILE A 414 15.75 -7.09 -0.56
CA ILE A 414 16.50 -8.34 -0.41
C ILE A 414 15.55 -9.38 0.15
N SER A 415 15.50 -10.55 -0.48
CA SER A 415 14.74 -11.71 -0.02
C SER A 415 15.65 -12.95 0.10
N ALA A 416 15.37 -13.81 1.07
CA ALA A 416 16.17 -15.01 1.30
C ALA A 416 15.77 -16.13 0.32
N THR A 417 16.75 -16.70 -0.39
CA THR A 417 16.52 -17.79 -1.35
C THR A 417 16.45 -19.18 -0.71
N LYS A 418 16.69 -19.28 0.60
CA LYS A 418 16.63 -20.50 1.41
C LYS A 418 15.67 -20.28 2.57
N SER A 419 14.83 -21.27 2.85
CA SER A 419 13.90 -21.22 3.99
C SER A 419 14.66 -21.24 5.31
N VAL A 420 14.23 -20.39 6.26
CA VAL A 420 14.75 -20.33 7.63
C VAL A 420 13.56 -20.27 8.58
N GLY A 421 12.80 -21.37 8.65
CA GLY A 421 11.57 -21.47 9.47
C GLY A 421 11.79 -21.99 10.89
N ASP A 422 12.93 -22.60 11.19
CA ASP A 422 13.22 -23.24 12.48
C ASP A 422 14.70 -23.12 12.90
N ALA A 423 15.00 -23.58 14.12
CA ALA A 423 16.34 -23.53 14.70
C ALA A 423 17.37 -24.43 13.98
N ALA A 424 16.94 -25.53 13.34
CA ALA A 424 17.83 -26.40 12.58
C ALA A 424 18.21 -25.74 11.25
N ALA A 425 17.24 -25.16 10.54
CA ALA A 425 17.48 -24.37 9.34
C ALA A 425 18.40 -23.16 9.62
N LEU A 426 18.17 -22.45 10.74
CA LEU A 426 19.04 -21.34 11.17
C LEU A 426 20.48 -21.82 11.48
N SER A 427 20.62 -23.00 12.09
CA SER A 427 21.93 -23.60 12.41
C SER A 427 22.74 -24.00 11.16
N ILE A 428 22.09 -24.17 10.01
CA ILE A 428 22.73 -24.42 8.71
C ILE A 428 22.96 -23.12 7.92
N ALA A 429 21.97 -22.22 7.90
CA ALA A 429 22.05 -20.94 7.21
C ALA A 429 23.05 -19.96 7.87
N TYR A 430 23.29 -20.10 9.17
CA TYR A 430 24.24 -19.32 9.94
C TYR A 430 25.10 -20.23 10.83
N SER A 431 25.50 -19.78 12.01
CA SER A 431 26.35 -20.54 12.93
C SER A 431 25.63 -21.78 13.50
N PRO A 432 26.27 -22.96 13.56
CA PRO A 432 27.66 -23.23 13.16
C PRO A 432 27.85 -23.57 11.67
N GLY A 433 26.82 -23.99 10.94
CA GLY A 433 26.92 -24.61 9.61
C GLY A 433 27.58 -23.74 8.53
N VAL A 434 27.40 -22.41 8.59
CA VAL A 434 28.03 -21.45 7.67
C VAL A 434 29.57 -21.47 7.70
N ALA A 435 30.18 -22.05 8.74
CA ALA A 435 31.64 -22.23 8.80
C ALA A 435 32.16 -23.16 7.68
N GLU A 436 31.39 -24.17 7.27
CA GLU A 436 31.81 -25.17 6.28
C GLU A 436 32.06 -24.56 4.88
N PRO A 437 31.13 -23.79 4.26
CA PRO A 437 31.44 -23.10 3.00
C PRO A 437 32.55 -22.07 3.16
N CYS A 438 32.69 -21.39 4.31
CA CYS A 438 33.83 -20.49 4.54
C CYS A 438 35.19 -21.23 4.55
N VAL A 439 35.27 -22.41 5.16
CA VAL A 439 36.49 -23.24 5.15
C VAL A 439 36.75 -23.77 3.74
N ALA A 440 35.71 -24.18 3.00
CA ALA A 440 35.84 -24.65 1.62
C ALA A 440 36.36 -23.55 0.67
N ILE A 441 35.84 -22.32 0.77
CA ILE A 441 36.30 -21.16 -0.01
C ILE A 441 37.71 -20.74 0.40
N LYS A 442 38.07 -20.85 1.68
CA LYS A 442 39.44 -20.57 2.14
C LYS A 442 40.45 -21.58 1.57
N ALA A 443 40.06 -22.84 1.39
CA ALA A 443 40.89 -23.87 0.80
C ALA A 443 40.97 -23.76 -0.75
N ASP A 444 39.88 -23.32 -1.38
CA ASP A 444 39.77 -23.12 -2.83
C ASP A 444 38.88 -21.90 -3.13
N PRO A 445 39.48 -20.72 -3.43
CA PRO A 445 38.74 -19.50 -3.67
C PRO A 445 37.72 -19.57 -4.81
N ALA A 446 37.86 -20.50 -5.77
CA ALA A 446 36.91 -20.64 -6.87
C ALA A 446 35.51 -21.06 -6.38
N LYS A 447 35.42 -21.77 -5.25
CA LYS A 447 34.16 -22.25 -4.66
C LYS A 447 33.24 -21.14 -4.13
N VAL A 448 33.70 -19.89 -4.15
CA VAL A 448 32.84 -18.73 -3.90
C VAL A 448 31.68 -18.68 -4.91
N TYR A 449 31.89 -19.20 -6.14
CA TYR A 449 30.85 -19.29 -7.17
C TYR A 449 29.87 -20.46 -6.94
N ASP A 450 30.26 -21.48 -6.17
CA ASP A 450 29.40 -22.63 -5.84
C ASP A 450 28.49 -22.36 -4.64
N TYR A 451 29.01 -21.63 -3.63
CA TYR A 451 28.36 -21.50 -2.32
C TYR A 451 27.82 -20.09 -2.01
N THR A 452 27.94 -19.13 -2.93
CA THR A 452 27.45 -17.76 -2.72
C THR A 452 26.74 -17.21 -3.96
N ALA A 453 26.02 -16.10 -3.79
CA ALA A 453 25.37 -15.39 -4.90
C ALA A 453 26.36 -14.70 -5.87
N LYS A 454 27.68 -14.70 -5.61
CA LYS A 454 28.68 -13.95 -6.41
C LYS A 454 28.55 -14.21 -7.91
N GLY A 455 28.37 -15.45 -8.34
CA GLY A 455 28.24 -15.79 -9.76
C GLY A 455 27.05 -15.20 -10.49
N HIS A 456 26.09 -14.65 -9.75
CA HIS A 456 24.82 -14.12 -10.25
C HIS A 456 24.59 -12.64 -9.87
N LEU A 457 25.47 -12.07 -9.03
CA LEU A 457 25.32 -10.74 -8.45
C LEU A 457 26.19 -9.69 -9.17
N VAL A 458 25.56 -8.69 -9.77
CA VAL A 458 26.21 -7.56 -10.45
C VAL A 458 26.18 -6.30 -9.58
N GLY A 459 27.30 -5.59 -9.49
CA GLY A 459 27.37 -4.28 -8.85
C GLY A 459 27.07 -3.18 -9.86
N VAL A 460 25.97 -2.43 -9.69
CA VAL A 460 25.65 -1.25 -10.49
C VAL A 460 26.26 -0.04 -9.78
N VAL A 461 27.40 0.45 -10.29
CA VAL A 461 28.24 1.43 -9.57
C VAL A 461 28.27 2.77 -10.30
N THR A 462 27.99 3.84 -9.54
CA THR A 462 28.08 5.22 -10.01
C THR A 462 28.76 6.12 -8.97
N ASN A 463 29.18 7.32 -9.38
CA ASN A 463 29.41 8.45 -8.47
C ASN A 463 28.42 9.61 -8.67
N GLY A 464 27.42 9.44 -9.54
CA GLY A 464 26.36 10.42 -9.80
C GLY A 464 26.82 11.69 -10.52
N THR A 465 27.87 11.60 -11.33
CA THR A 465 28.49 12.78 -11.97
C THR A 465 27.96 13.10 -13.37
N ALA A 466 27.22 12.20 -14.02
CA ALA A 466 26.58 12.39 -15.31
C ALA A 466 25.20 11.73 -15.39
N VAL A 467 24.37 11.91 -14.35
CA VAL A 467 23.07 11.23 -14.24
C VAL A 467 22.11 11.67 -15.34
N LEU A 468 21.84 10.80 -16.31
CA LEU A 468 20.96 11.08 -17.45
C LEU A 468 21.31 12.44 -18.10
N GLY A 469 20.29 13.22 -18.50
CA GLY A 469 20.44 14.61 -18.92
C GLY A 469 20.56 15.64 -17.78
N LEU A 470 20.71 15.21 -16.51
CA LEU A 470 20.80 16.09 -15.34
C LEU A 470 22.25 16.44 -14.96
N GLY A 471 23.22 15.65 -15.43
CA GLY A 471 24.64 15.87 -15.15
C GLY A 471 25.03 15.53 -13.72
N ASN A 472 25.91 16.34 -13.12
CA ASN A 472 26.43 16.07 -11.78
C ASN A 472 25.45 16.50 -10.69
N ILE A 473 24.60 15.57 -10.26
CA ILE A 473 23.65 15.72 -9.14
C ILE A 473 24.13 14.99 -7.87
N GLY A 474 25.22 14.24 -7.96
CA GLY A 474 25.84 13.51 -6.86
C GLY A 474 25.16 12.18 -6.52
N PRO A 475 25.82 11.33 -5.69
CA PRO A 475 25.44 9.94 -5.49
C PRO A 475 24.01 9.77 -4.94
N LEU A 476 23.61 10.55 -3.93
CA LEU A 476 22.28 10.42 -3.32
C LEU A 476 21.12 10.68 -4.29
N ALA A 477 21.33 11.56 -5.27
CA ALA A 477 20.32 11.88 -6.28
C ALA A 477 20.39 10.93 -7.50
N ALA A 478 21.51 10.21 -7.67
CA ALA A 478 21.66 9.14 -8.66
C ALA A 478 20.93 7.85 -8.25
N LYS A 479 20.79 7.59 -6.95
CA LYS A 479 20.22 6.33 -6.41
C LYS A 479 18.92 5.87 -7.09
N PRO A 480 17.90 6.71 -7.33
CA PRO A 480 16.69 6.28 -8.03
C PRO A 480 16.95 5.79 -9.46
N VAL A 481 18.01 6.23 -10.14
CA VAL A 481 18.38 5.70 -11.46
C VAL A 481 19.05 4.34 -11.31
N MET A 482 19.95 4.17 -10.34
CA MET A 482 20.67 2.92 -10.09
C MET A 482 19.76 1.77 -9.62
N GLU A 483 18.84 2.03 -8.68
CA GLU A 483 17.75 1.11 -8.34
C GLU A 483 16.94 0.72 -9.59
N GLY A 484 16.78 1.66 -10.53
CA GLY A 484 16.11 1.41 -11.81
C GLY A 484 16.87 0.43 -12.68
N LYS A 485 18.18 0.63 -12.88
CA LYS A 485 19.05 -0.27 -13.64
C LYS A 485 19.06 -1.68 -13.02
N ALA A 486 19.10 -1.80 -11.69
CA ALA A 486 19.02 -3.09 -11.00
C ALA A 486 17.69 -3.82 -11.25
N VAL A 487 16.54 -3.11 -11.23
CA VAL A 487 15.25 -3.69 -11.63
C VAL A 487 15.26 -4.17 -13.08
N LEU A 488 15.95 -3.48 -14.01
CA LEU A 488 16.07 -3.91 -15.40
C LEU A 488 16.89 -5.21 -15.53
N PHE A 489 18.03 -5.31 -14.84
CA PHE A 489 18.83 -6.54 -14.76
C PHE A 489 17.98 -7.73 -14.31
N LYS A 490 17.25 -7.58 -13.20
CA LYS A 490 16.41 -8.67 -12.68
C LYS A 490 15.22 -8.98 -13.59
N LYS A 491 14.57 -7.96 -14.17
CA LYS A 491 13.35 -8.15 -14.97
C LYS A 491 13.59 -8.74 -16.36
N PHE A 492 14.71 -8.42 -17.00
CA PHE A 492 14.97 -8.78 -18.41
C PHE A 492 16.01 -9.87 -18.60
N ALA A 493 16.94 -10.06 -17.66
CA ALA A 493 17.99 -11.07 -17.74
C ALA A 493 17.95 -12.09 -16.59
N ASP A 494 17.05 -11.91 -15.62
CA ASP A 494 17.08 -12.61 -14.33
C ASP A 494 18.49 -12.57 -13.70
N ILE A 495 19.06 -11.37 -13.56
CA ILE A 495 20.34 -11.15 -12.89
C ILE A 495 20.08 -10.38 -11.60
N ASP A 496 20.62 -10.86 -10.48
CA ASP A 496 20.59 -10.12 -9.23
C ASP A 496 21.56 -8.94 -9.33
N ALA A 497 21.08 -7.73 -9.06
CA ALA A 497 21.87 -6.51 -9.18
C ALA A 497 21.70 -5.64 -7.94
N PHE A 498 22.78 -5.05 -7.47
CA PHE A 498 22.80 -4.18 -6.31
C PHE A 498 23.44 -2.84 -6.63
N ASP A 499 22.80 -1.76 -6.21
CA ASP A 499 23.15 -0.38 -6.52
C ASP A 499 24.12 0.23 -5.49
N ILE A 500 25.19 0.86 -5.99
CA ILE A 500 26.32 1.36 -5.20
C ILE A 500 26.65 2.80 -5.64
N GLU A 501 26.16 3.79 -4.89
CA GLU A 501 26.43 5.21 -5.15
C GLU A 501 27.64 5.72 -4.35
N LEU A 502 28.81 5.78 -4.99
CA LEU A 502 30.08 6.16 -4.37
C LEU A 502 30.24 7.68 -4.28
N LYS A 503 30.40 8.23 -3.08
CA LYS A 503 30.75 9.64 -2.84
C LYS A 503 32.25 9.90 -3.07
N GLN A 504 32.72 9.61 -4.28
CA GLN A 504 34.12 9.83 -4.69
C GLN A 504 34.21 10.55 -6.04
N ALA A 505 34.93 11.67 -6.04
CA ALA A 505 35.12 12.53 -7.22
C ALA A 505 36.52 12.40 -7.83
N ASP A 506 37.49 11.87 -7.07
CA ASP A 506 38.84 11.56 -7.57
C ASP A 506 38.82 10.23 -8.35
N PRO A 507 39.21 10.19 -9.63
CA PRO A 507 39.08 8.98 -10.45
C PRO A 507 39.95 7.81 -9.98
N GLN A 508 41.14 8.06 -9.44
CA GLN A 508 41.99 6.99 -8.93
C GLN A 508 41.38 6.36 -7.68
N LYS A 509 40.96 7.19 -6.71
CA LYS A 509 40.29 6.68 -5.51
C LYS A 509 38.95 6.01 -5.83
N LEU A 510 38.27 6.42 -6.91
CA LEU A 510 37.06 5.76 -7.38
C LEU A 510 37.39 4.35 -7.90
N VAL A 511 38.42 4.20 -8.73
CA VAL A 511 38.96 2.89 -9.16
C VAL A 511 39.36 2.05 -7.94
N ASP A 512 40.15 2.59 -7.01
CA ASP A 512 40.60 1.88 -5.81
C ASP A 512 39.41 1.35 -4.98
N THR A 513 38.33 2.15 -4.91
CA THR A 513 37.08 1.77 -4.21
C THR A 513 36.31 0.69 -4.97
N ILE A 514 36.19 0.78 -6.29
CA ILE A 514 35.50 -0.21 -7.13
C ILE A 514 36.23 -1.55 -7.11
N VAL A 515 37.56 -1.54 -7.26
CA VAL A 515 38.42 -2.74 -7.20
C VAL A 515 38.29 -3.43 -5.83
N ALA A 516 38.21 -2.68 -4.73
CA ALA A 516 37.99 -3.24 -3.40
C ALA A 516 36.64 -3.98 -3.23
N LEU A 517 35.66 -3.75 -4.11
CA LEU A 517 34.37 -4.45 -4.12
C LEU A 517 34.41 -5.78 -4.90
N GLU A 518 35.50 -6.08 -5.62
CA GLU A 518 35.65 -7.30 -6.43
C GLU A 518 35.23 -8.60 -5.73
N PRO A 519 35.54 -8.86 -4.43
CA PRO A 519 35.19 -10.12 -3.78
C PRO A 519 33.67 -10.40 -3.76
N THR A 520 32.83 -9.37 -3.68
CA THR A 520 31.37 -9.49 -3.58
C THR A 520 30.68 -9.85 -4.90
N PHE A 521 31.13 -9.26 -6.01
CA PHE A 521 30.37 -9.25 -7.27
C PHE A 521 30.91 -10.22 -8.32
N GLY A 522 30.04 -10.75 -9.18
CA GLY A 522 30.40 -11.52 -10.37
C GLY A 522 30.72 -10.66 -11.59
N GLY A 523 30.30 -9.40 -11.56
CA GLY A 523 30.63 -8.37 -12.55
C GLY A 523 30.27 -6.97 -12.05
N ILE A 524 30.83 -5.94 -12.68
CA ILE A 524 30.56 -4.53 -12.37
C ILE A 524 29.97 -3.85 -13.62
N ASN A 525 28.85 -3.18 -13.43
CA ASN A 525 28.21 -2.30 -14.41
C ASN A 525 28.43 -0.84 -13.98
N LEU A 526 29.25 -0.09 -14.71
CA LEU A 526 29.52 1.32 -14.47
C LEU A 526 28.43 2.18 -15.14
N GLU A 527 27.93 3.17 -14.40
CA GLU A 527 26.77 4.01 -14.79
C GLU A 527 26.96 5.48 -14.44
N ASP A 528 26.46 6.38 -15.30
CA ASP A 528 26.30 7.81 -15.00
C ASP A 528 27.60 8.47 -14.48
N ILE A 529 28.78 7.98 -14.93
CA ILE A 529 30.10 8.57 -14.65
C ILE A 529 30.47 9.52 -15.80
N LYS A 530 30.84 10.75 -15.46
CA LYS A 530 31.15 11.76 -16.48
C LYS A 530 32.40 11.45 -17.30
N ALA A 531 32.37 11.87 -18.56
CA ALA A 531 33.55 11.95 -19.42
C ALA A 531 34.41 13.19 -19.08
N PRO A 532 35.75 13.12 -19.27
CA PRO A 532 36.52 11.97 -19.76
C PRO A 532 36.90 10.94 -18.67
N GLU A 533 36.52 11.15 -17.41
CA GLU A 533 36.95 10.28 -16.30
C GLU A 533 36.42 8.85 -16.41
N CYS A 534 35.24 8.62 -16.96
CA CYS A 534 34.68 7.29 -17.21
C CYS A 534 35.62 6.36 -17.98
N PHE A 535 36.27 6.86 -19.05
CA PHE A 535 37.21 6.08 -19.87
C PHE A 535 38.42 5.59 -19.07
N PHE A 536 38.90 6.41 -18.13
CA PHE A 536 40.00 6.04 -17.24
C PHE A 536 39.54 5.01 -16.20
N VAL A 537 38.39 5.25 -15.56
CA VAL A 537 37.85 4.40 -14.51
C VAL A 537 37.55 3.00 -15.05
N GLU A 538 36.86 2.89 -16.18
CA GLU A 538 36.55 1.61 -16.81
C GLU A 538 37.82 0.83 -17.17
N LYS A 539 38.76 1.47 -17.88
CA LYS A 539 39.99 0.83 -18.33
C LYS A 539 40.84 0.32 -17.17
N GLU A 540 41.00 1.09 -16.10
CA GLU A 540 41.79 0.67 -14.94
C GLU A 540 41.07 -0.40 -14.12
N CYS A 541 39.73 -0.36 -13.99
CA CYS A 541 38.97 -1.45 -13.37
C CYS A 541 39.08 -2.75 -14.17
N GLN A 542 38.91 -2.70 -15.51
CA GLN A 542 39.13 -3.85 -16.41
C GLN A 542 40.56 -4.42 -16.34
N ARG A 543 41.56 -3.57 -16.04
CA ARG A 543 42.97 -3.98 -15.90
C ARG A 543 43.29 -4.59 -14.53
N LEU A 544 42.56 -4.19 -13.49
CA LEU A 544 42.85 -4.56 -12.10
C LEU A 544 41.98 -5.71 -11.58
N MET A 545 40.77 -5.88 -12.11
CA MET A 545 39.79 -6.86 -11.61
C MET A 545 39.78 -8.15 -12.44
N ASN A 546 39.48 -9.28 -11.81
CA ASN A 546 39.35 -10.60 -12.45
C ASN A 546 37.90 -10.94 -12.82
N ILE A 547 36.99 -9.96 -12.75
CA ILE A 547 35.58 -10.05 -13.12
C ILE A 547 35.27 -9.06 -14.26
N PRO A 548 34.26 -9.32 -15.12
CA PRO A 548 33.88 -8.38 -16.17
C PRO A 548 33.47 -7.01 -15.59
N VAL A 549 34.01 -5.95 -16.21
CA VAL A 549 33.64 -4.56 -15.94
C VAL A 549 33.18 -3.92 -17.25
N PHE A 550 31.98 -3.32 -17.25
CA PHE A 550 31.32 -2.79 -18.44
C PHE A 550 30.66 -1.45 -18.12
N HIS A 551 30.84 -0.45 -18.98
CA HIS A 551 30.15 0.84 -18.86
C HIS A 551 28.97 0.94 -19.84
N ASP A 552 27.73 0.97 -19.32
CA ASP A 552 26.51 0.87 -20.15
C ASP A 552 26.33 2.09 -21.07
N ASP A 553 26.49 3.31 -20.53
CA ASP A 553 26.35 4.55 -21.31
C ASP A 553 27.28 4.62 -22.53
N GLN A 554 28.42 3.94 -22.47
CA GLN A 554 29.36 3.84 -23.59
C GLN A 554 29.03 2.66 -24.50
N HIS A 555 29.14 1.44 -23.97
CA HIS A 555 29.13 0.22 -24.76
C HIS A 555 27.70 -0.28 -25.04
N GLY A 556 26.78 -0.19 -24.08
CA GLY A 556 25.37 -0.49 -24.27
C GLY A 556 24.73 0.42 -25.33
N THR A 557 24.97 1.73 -25.21
CA THR A 557 24.57 2.72 -26.23
C THR A 557 25.13 2.40 -27.61
N ALA A 558 26.42 2.05 -27.70
CA ALA A 558 27.05 1.70 -28.98
C ALA A 558 26.48 0.42 -29.61
N ILE A 559 26.19 -0.61 -28.80
CA ILE A 559 25.58 -1.87 -29.24
C ILE A 559 24.18 -1.62 -29.83
N ILE A 560 23.31 -0.91 -29.10
CA ILE A 560 21.93 -0.69 -29.56
C ILE A 560 21.85 0.28 -30.73
N ALA A 561 22.70 1.32 -30.76
CA ALA A 561 22.80 2.23 -31.90
C ALA A 561 23.35 1.53 -33.15
N GLY A 562 24.34 0.64 -32.99
CA GLY A 562 24.89 -0.19 -34.07
C GLY A 562 23.83 -1.14 -34.64
N ALA A 563 23.08 -1.84 -33.80
CA ALA A 563 21.97 -2.69 -34.23
C ALA A 563 20.87 -1.90 -34.96
N GLY A 564 20.51 -0.72 -34.45
CA GLY A 564 19.56 0.18 -35.10
C GLY A 564 20.05 0.66 -36.48
N LEU A 565 21.34 0.97 -36.62
CA LEU A 565 21.96 1.35 -37.89
C LEU A 565 21.94 0.19 -38.90
N VAL A 566 22.31 -1.03 -38.49
CA VAL A 566 22.28 -2.21 -39.37
C VAL A 566 20.87 -2.45 -39.92
N ASN A 567 19.84 -2.42 -39.06
CA ASN A 567 18.45 -2.57 -39.49
C ASN A 567 17.99 -1.43 -40.42
N ALA A 568 18.41 -0.19 -40.14
CA ALA A 568 18.08 0.96 -41.00
C ALA A 568 18.73 0.85 -42.39
N LEU A 569 19.96 0.33 -42.47
CA LEU A 569 20.69 0.10 -43.71
C LEU A 569 20.06 -1.00 -44.56
N GLU A 570 19.58 -2.08 -43.94
CA GLU A 570 18.81 -3.14 -44.61
C GLU A 570 17.52 -2.56 -45.23
N LEU A 571 16.75 -1.77 -44.48
CA LEU A 571 15.51 -1.14 -44.95
C LEU A 571 15.72 -0.18 -46.14
N VAL A 572 16.88 0.48 -46.24
CA VAL A 572 17.21 1.37 -47.37
C VAL A 572 18.11 0.71 -48.42
N ASN A 573 18.40 -0.59 -48.28
CA ASN A 573 19.26 -1.40 -49.13
C ASN A 573 20.62 -0.75 -49.44
N LYS A 574 21.38 -0.40 -48.38
CA LYS A 574 22.73 0.18 -48.46
C LYS A 574 23.75 -0.63 -47.66
N ASN A 575 24.99 -0.69 -48.13
CA ASN A 575 26.10 -1.28 -47.38
C ASN A 575 26.62 -0.31 -46.32
N ILE A 576 27.02 -0.83 -45.15
CA ILE A 576 27.55 -0.02 -44.04
C ILE A 576 28.88 0.69 -44.39
N GLU A 577 29.65 0.13 -45.33
CA GLU A 577 30.91 0.71 -45.82
C GLU A 577 30.69 1.93 -46.74
N GLU A 578 29.47 2.15 -47.24
CA GLU A 578 29.15 3.18 -48.23
C GLU A 578 28.48 4.44 -47.63
N VAL A 579 28.06 4.37 -46.36
CA VAL A 579 27.38 5.48 -45.67
C VAL A 579 28.35 6.41 -44.94
N ARG A 580 27.89 7.63 -44.63
CA ARG A 580 28.66 8.74 -44.04
C ARG A 580 27.83 9.48 -43.02
#